data_AF-A0A0R1GRZ5-F1
#
_entry.id   AF-A0A0R1GRZ5-F1
#
_cell.length_a   1.000
_cell.length_b   1.000
_cell.length_c   1.000
_cell.angle_alpha   90.00
_cell.angle_beta   90.00
_cell.angle_gamma   90.00
#
_symmetry.space_group_name_H-M   'P 1'
#
loop_
_entity.id
_entity.type
_entity.pdbx_description
1 polymer ?
#
loop_
_entity_poly.entity_id
_entity_poly.type
_entity_poly.pdbx_seq_one_letter_code
_entity_poly.pdbx_strand_id
1 'polypeptide(L)'
;MMQKLLRYTIRGIGYGSFAYLLTLLLFHIQIRPTVASTLSVWLISAGIGWLSFLFESDRLPFWLIILLHCLGTLGLITLMMLYNGWSCDLRYLGIFAVIYAIVWVVVRLNQHLKVTEINQALAHRRAQQ
;
A
#
# COMPACT_ATOMS: atom_id res chain seq x y z
N MET A 1 -2.93 -19.63 -7.55
CA MET A 1 -3.45 -18.74 -6.49
C MET A 1 -2.35 -18.31 -5.51
N MET A 2 -1.60 -19.24 -4.93
CA MET A 2 -0.54 -18.97 -3.93
C MET A 2 0.54 -17.97 -4.38
N GLN A 3 1.04 -18.06 -5.62
CA GLN A 3 2.03 -17.10 -6.14
C GLN A 3 1.50 -15.66 -6.26
N LYS A 4 0.20 -15.48 -6.56
CA LYS A 4 -0.42 -14.14 -6.61
C LYS A 4 -0.51 -13.56 -5.20
N LEU A 5 -0.99 -14.36 -4.25
CA LEU A 5 -1.08 -13.99 -2.84
C LEU A 5 0.29 -13.54 -2.30
N LEU A 6 1.34 -14.33 -2.55
CA LEU A 6 2.70 -13.99 -2.14
C LEU A 6 3.19 -12.67 -2.76
N ARG A 7 2.93 -12.44 -4.06
CA ARG A 7 3.28 -11.17 -4.71
C ARG A 7 2.57 -9.97 -4.10
N TYR A 8 1.29 -10.11 -3.76
CA TYR A 8 0.53 -9.05 -3.09
C TYR A 8 1.04 -8.80 -1.66
N THR A 9 1.35 -9.86 -0.92
CA THR A 9 1.98 -9.77 0.41
C THR A 9 3.28 -8.98 0.34
N ILE A 10 4.21 -9.36 -0.55
CA ILE A 10 5.53 -8.71 -0.66
C ILE A 10 5.38 -7.24 -1.07
N ARG A 11 4.49 -6.94 -2.04
CA ARG A 11 4.21 -5.55 -2.45
C ARG A 11 3.58 -4.75 -1.32
N GLY A 12 2.64 -5.35 -0.59
CA GLY A 12 1.98 -4.75 0.57
C GLY A 12 3.01 -4.36 1.63
N ILE A 13 3.86 -5.31 2.05
CA ILE A 13 4.96 -5.07 3.00
C ILE A 13 5.88 -3.95 2.50
N GLY A 14 6.24 -3.95 1.21
CA GLY A 14 7.09 -2.92 0.61
C GLY A 14 6.47 -1.52 0.69
N TYR A 15 5.24 -1.34 0.20
CA TYR A 15 4.55 -0.05 0.24
C TYR A 15 4.21 0.39 1.65
N GLY A 16 3.82 -0.52 2.54
CA GLY A 16 3.50 -0.20 3.92
C GLY A 16 4.72 0.16 4.76
N SER A 17 5.87 -0.49 4.52
CA SER A 17 7.15 -0.09 5.14
C SER A 17 7.60 1.28 4.65
N PHE A 18 7.47 1.54 3.35
CA PHE A 18 7.72 2.86 2.78
C PHE A 18 6.80 3.93 3.40
N ALA A 19 5.50 3.66 3.50
CA ALA A 19 4.53 4.55 4.12
C ALA A 19 4.84 4.84 5.59
N TYR A 20 5.24 3.82 6.35
CA TYR A 20 5.65 3.96 7.75
C TYR A 20 6.85 4.89 7.89
N LEU A 21 7.93 4.64 7.13
CA LEU A 21 9.12 5.50 7.14
C LEU A 21 8.81 6.92 6.67
N LEU A 22 7.98 7.07 5.64
CA LEU A 22 7.55 8.38 5.14
C LEU A 22 6.74 9.14 6.20
N THR A 23 5.94 8.45 6.98
CA THR A 23 5.17 9.05 8.08
C THR A 23 6.09 9.58 9.18
N LEU A 24 7.11 8.80 9.57
CA LEU A 24 8.13 9.24 10.52
C LEU A 24 8.90 10.46 9.99
N LEU A 25 9.28 10.45 8.71
CA LEU A 25 10.04 11.51 8.05
C LEU A 25 9.25 12.82 7.94
N LEU A 26 8.04 12.79 7.38
CA LEU A 26 7.29 14.02 7.06
C LEU A 26 6.69 14.67 8.31
N PHE A 27 6.24 13.86 9.28
CA PHE A 27 5.51 14.37 10.45
C PHE A 27 6.35 14.45 11.72
N HIS A 28 7.66 14.17 11.61
CA HIS A 28 8.64 14.24 12.71
C HIS A 28 8.18 13.48 13.96
N ILE A 29 7.54 12.33 13.75
CA ILE A 29 6.99 11.51 14.82
C ILE A 29 8.14 10.80 15.53
N GLN A 30 8.32 11.08 16.83
CA GLN A 30 9.41 10.53 17.64
C GLN A 30 9.13 9.13 18.19
N ILE A 31 8.39 8.31 17.46
CA ILE A 31 8.17 6.91 17.84
C ILE A 31 9.44 6.13 17.52
N ARG A 32 10.05 5.52 18.54
CA ARG A 32 11.20 4.63 18.35
C ARG A 32 10.71 3.31 17.73
N PRO A 33 11.18 2.92 16.53
CA PRO A 33 10.83 1.62 15.97
C PRO A 33 11.34 0.50 16.86
N THR A 34 10.45 -0.38 17.30
CA THR A 34 10.79 -1.60 18.03
C THR A 34 10.62 -2.81 17.10
N VAL A 35 11.16 -3.96 17.51
CA VAL A 35 10.93 -5.22 16.79
C VAL A 35 9.43 -5.52 16.69
N ALA A 36 8.69 -5.34 17.78
CA ALA A 36 7.25 -5.57 17.83
C ALA A 36 6.48 -4.63 16.90
N SER A 37 6.79 -3.32 16.92
CA SER A 37 6.11 -2.36 16.05
C SER A 37 6.43 -2.62 14.57
N THR A 38 7.67 -2.97 14.25
CA THR A 38 8.10 -3.28 12.87
C THR A 38 7.40 -4.53 12.34
N LEU A 39 7.31 -5.59 13.14
CA LEU A 39 6.57 -6.81 12.77
C LEU A 39 5.07 -6.53 12.61
N SER A 40 4.48 -5.70 13.48
CA SER A 40 3.07 -5.32 13.36
C SER A 40 2.80 -4.54 12.06
N VAL A 41 3.70 -3.63 11.68
CA VAL A 41 3.63 -2.89 10.40
C VAL A 41 3.69 -3.88 9.25
N TRP A 42 4.62 -4.83 9.24
CA TRP A 42 4.72 -5.83 8.17
C TRP A 42 3.47 -6.70 8.05
N LEU A 43 2.94 -7.19 9.16
CA LEU A 43 1.75 -8.04 9.17
C LEU A 43 0.52 -7.30 8.62
N ILE A 44 0.32 -6.06 9.07
CA ILE A 44 -0.79 -5.23 8.63
C ILE A 44 -0.63 -4.82 7.17
N SER A 45 0.60 -4.51 6.75
CA SER A 45 0.93 -4.19 5.36
C SER A 45 0.71 -5.38 4.43
N ALA A 46 0.96 -6.61 4.88
CA ALA A 46 0.61 -7.83 4.15
C ALA A 46 -0.92 -7.93 3.94
N GLY A 47 -1.70 -7.68 5.00
CA GLY A 47 -3.16 -7.63 4.93
C GLY A 47 -3.68 -6.56 3.98
N ILE A 48 -3.08 -5.37 3.99
CA ILE A 48 -3.37 -4.30 3.02
C ILE A 48 -3.04 -4.75 1.59
N GLY A 49 -1.93 -5.47 1.41
CA GLY A 49 -1.60 -6.12 0.14
C GLY A 49 -2.74 -7.01 -0.36
N TRP A 50 -3.38 -7.78 0.52
CA TRP A 50 -4.52 -8.62 0.14
C TRP A 50 -5.78 -7.82 -0.21
N LEU A 51 -6.01 -6.64 0.39
CA LEU A 51 -7.08 -5.75 -0.05
C LEU A 51 -6.91 -5.34 -1.53
N SER A 52 -5.74 -5.50 -2.12
CA SER A 52 -5.54 -5.26 -3.55
C SER A 52 -6.27 -6.26 -4.44
N PHE A 53 -6.71 -7.43 -3.92
CA PHE A 53 -7.58 -8.35 -4.67
C PHE A 53 -8.91 -7.71 -5.06
N LEU A 54 -9.37 -6.69 -4.33
CA LEU A 54 -10.59 -5.95 -4.66
C LEU A 54 -10.50 -5.34 -6.08
N PHE A 55 -9.30 -4.94 -6.53
CA PHE A 55 -9.07 -4.39 -7.86
C PHE A 55 -9.08 -5.44 -8.99
N GLU A 56 -9.10 -6.73 -8.68
CA GLU A 56 -9.29 -7.79 -9.68
C GLU A 56 -10.79 -8.10 -9.92
N SER A 57 -11.71 -7.47 -9.17
CA SER A 57 -13.15 -7.71 -9.31
C SER A 57 -13.78 -6.81 -10.37
N ASP A 58 -14.39 -7.42 -11.38
CA ASP A 58 -15.18 -6.70 -12.39
C ASP A 58 -16.62 -6.39 -11.93
N ARG A 59 -17.02 -6.86 -10.74
CA ARG A 59 -18.41 -6.76 -10.25
C ARG A 59 -18.75 -5.39 -9.66
N LEU A 60 -17.73 -4.62 -9.25
CA LEU A 60 -17.91 -3.36 -8.55
C LEU A 60 -17.38 -2.22 -9.41
N PRO A 61 -18.04 -1.04 -9.39
CA PRO A 61 -17.50 0.14 -10.05
C PRO A 61 -16.17 0.55 -9.39
N PHE A 62 -15.24 1.04 -10.21
CA PHE A 62 -13.88 1.38 -9.79
C PHE A 62 -13.83 2.33 -8.58
N TRP A 63 -14.71 3.34 -8.52
CA TRP A 63 -14.82 4.25 -7.39
C TRP A 63 -15.15 3.54 -6.07
N LEU A 64 -16.03 2.53 -6.11
CA LEU A 64 -16.39 1.76 -4.93
C LEU A 64 -15.24 0.85 -4.50
N ILE A 65 -14.50 0.27 -5.43
CA ILE A 65 -13.30 -0.53 -5.12
C ILE A 65 -12.26 0.34 -4.39
N ILE A 66 -12.00 1.56 -4.88
CA ILE A 66 -11.09 2.50 -4.21
C ILE A 66 -11.59 2.83 -2.81
N LEU A 67 -12.89 3.10 -2.65
CA LEU A 67 -13.48 3.40 -1.34
C LEU A 67 -13.31 2.23 -0.37
N LEU A 68 -13.64 1.00 -0.80
CA LEU A 68 -13.49 -0.20 0.03
C LEU A 68 -12.03 -0.48 0.40
N HIS A 69 -11.11 -0.28 -0.55
CA HIS A 69 -9.68 -0.42 -0.28
C HIS A 69 -9.23 0.62 0.76
N CYS A 70 -9.59 1.89 0.57
CA CYS A 70 -9.26 2.97 1.49
C CYS A 70 -9.79 2.71 2.91
N LEU A 71 -11.06 2.34 3.04
CA LEU A 71 -11.68 2.02 4.33
C LEU A 71 -11.06 0.79 4.97
N GLY A 72 -10.78 -0.26 4.19
CA GLY A 72 -10.09 -1.45 4.67
C GLY A 72 -8.68 -1.14 5.17
N THR A 73 -7.92 -0.33 4.44
CA THR A 73 -6.58 0.11 4.83
C THR A 73 -6.63 0.97 6.10
N LEU A 74 -7.58 1.90 6.20
CA LEU A 74 -7.79 2.71 7.39
C LEU A 74 -8.10 1.84 8.61
N GLY A 75 -9.00 0.87 8.46
CA GLY A 75 -9.36 -0.07 9.54
C GLY A 75 -8.19 -0.92 10.01
N LEU A 76 -7.40 -1.47 9.07
CA LEU A 76 -6.20 -2.25 9.38
C LEU A 76 -5.12 -1.41 10.09
N ILE A 77 -4.88 -0.18 9.63
CA ILE A 77 -3.93 0.73 10.28
C ILE A 77 -4.45 1.13 11.67
N THR A 78 -5.74 1.40 11.83
CA THR A 78 -6.34 1.70 13.13
C THR A 78 -6.12 0.54 14.11
N LEU A 79 -6.36 -0.70 13.66
CA LEU A 79 -6.11 -1.90 14.47
C LEU A 79 -4.64 -2.00 14.91
N MET A 80 -3.71 -1.74 13.98
CA MET A 80 -2.28 -1.69 14.28
C MET A 80 -1.93 -0.62 15.32
N MET A 81 -2.50 0.57 15.19
CA MET A 81 -2.25 1.68 16.11
C MET A 81 -2.75 1.36 17.51
N LEU A 82 -3.96 0.80 17.63
CA LEU A 82 -4.50 0.34 18.91
C LEU A 82 -3.61 -0.75 19.55
N TYR A 83 -3.14 -1.71 18.75
CA TYR A 83 -2.24 -2.77 19.21
C TYR A 83 -0.90 -2.22 19.74
N ASN A 84 -0.34 -1.20 19.10
CA ASN A 84 0.92 -0.57 19.52
C ASN A 84 0.75 0.51 20.60
N GLY A 85 -0.49 0.79 21.03
CA GLY A 85 -0.79 1.86 21.98
C GLY A 85 -0.53 3.27 21.41
N TRP A 86 -0.60 3.44 20.10
CA TRP A 86 -0.43 4.74 19.43
C TRP A 86 -1.75 5.52 19.40
N SER A 87 -1.67 6.85 19.44
CA SER A 87 -2.84 7.73 19.50
C SER A 87 -3.61 7.77 18.18
N CYS A 88 -4.90 7.45 18.22
CA CYS A 88 -5.83 7.55 17.08
C CYS A 88 -6.63 8.86 17.16
N ASP A 89 -5.96 10.00 17.06
CA ASP A 89 -6.57 11.33 17.12
C ASP A 89 -7.05 11.82 15.73
N LEU A 90 -7.64 13.02 15.68
CA LEU A 90 -8.07 13.60 14.40
C LEU A 90 -6.88 13.90 13.46
N ARG A 91 -5.69 14.17 14.04
CA ARG A 91 -4.45 14.38 13.30
C ARG A 91 -4.03 13.11 12.55
N TYR A 92 -4.20 11.93 13.15
CA TYR A 92 -3.99 10.65 12.48
C TYR A 92 -4.75 10.54 11.15
N LEU A 93 -6.03 10.93 11.10
CA LEU A 93 -6.82 10.86 9.88
C LEU A 93 -6.24 11.75 8.75
N GLY A 94 -5.76 12.94 9.10
CA GLY A 94 -5.09 13.83 8.15
C GLY A 94 -3.76 13.25 7.63
N ILE A 95 -2.94 12.69 8.53
CA ILE A 95 -1.69 12.01 8.17
C ILE A 95 -1.97 10.83 7.25
N PHE A 96 -2.96 10.00 7.59
CA PHE A 96 -3.40 8.87 6.79
C PHE A 96 -3.79 9.33 5.38
N ALA A 97 -4.64 10.36 5.25
CA ALA A 97 -5.09 10.86 3.95
C ALA A 97 -3.91 11.30 3.05
N VAL A 98 -2.95 12.04 3.62
CA VAL A 98 -1.76 12.51 2.89
C VAL A 98 -0.88 11.34 2.46
N ILE A 99 -0.55 10.43 3.39
CA ILE A 99 0.33 9.29 3.10
C ILE A 99 -0.34 8.34 2.10
N TYR A 100 -1.63 8.09 2.25
CA TYR A 100 -2.39 7.26 1.30
C TYR A 100 -2.36 7.86 -0.10
N ALA A 101 -2.57 9.17 -0.23
CA ALA A 101 -2.48 9.86 -1.52
C ALA A 101 -1.08 9.73 -2.15
N ILE A 102 0.00 9.91 -1.37
CA ILE A 102 1.37 9.76 -1.86
C ILE A 102 1.64 8.33 -2.31
N VAL A 103 1.30 7.33 -1.49
CA VAL A 103 1.49 5.92 -1.84
C VAL A 103 0.70 5.57 -3.10
N TRP A 104 -0.52 6.07 -3.22
CA TRP A 104 -1.34 5.87 -4.41
C TRP A 104 -0.65 6.42 -5.68
N VAL A 105 -0.11 7.63 -5.62
CA VAL A 105 0.67 8.22 -6.72
C VAL A 105 1.87 7.34 -7.07
N VAL A 106 2.64 6.90 -6.07
CA VAL A 106 3.80 6.00 -6.28
C VAL A 106 3.37 4.69 -6.94
N VAL A 107 2.27 4.09 -6.51
CA VAL A 107 1.72 2.86 -7.10
C VAL A 107 1.34 3.09 -8.57
N ARG A 108 0.65 4.20 -8.88
CA ARG A 108 0.23 4.53 -10.24
C ARG A 108 1.41 4.81 -11.17
N LEU A 109 2.43 5.51 -10.69
CA LEU A 109 3.67 5.74 -11.43
C LEU A 109 4.40 4.43 -11.72
N ASN A 110 4.54 3.57 -10.71
CA ASN A 110 5.17 2.25 -10.88
C ASN A 110 4.41 1.37 -11.88
N GLN A 111 3.08 1.42 -11.87
CA GLN A 111 2.26 0.72 -12.87
C GLN A 111 2.48 1.28 -14.28
N HIS A 112 2.49 2.60 -14.43
CA HIS A 112 2.70 3.25 -15.73
C HIS A 112 4.08 2.94 -16.32
N LEU A 113 5.14 3.01 -15.50
CA LEU A 113 6.51 2.67 -15.92
C LEU A 113 6.61 1.22 -16.40
N LYS A 114 6.03 0.27 -15.65
CA LYS A 114 6.02 -1.15 -16.05
C LYS A 114 5.29 -1.40 -17.36
N VAL A 115 4.14 -0.76 -17.57
CA VAL A 115 3.41 -0.87 -18.85
C VAL A 115 4.25 -0.31 -20.00
N THR A 116 4.94 0.80 -19.76
CA THR A 116 5.82 1.43 -20.76
C THR A 116 7.00 0.52 -21.12
N GLU A 117 7.67 -0.06 -20.13
CA GLU A 117 8.79 -1.01 -20.34
C GLU A 117 8.35 -2.25 -21.13
N ILE A 118 7.19 -2.83 -20.78
CA ILE A 118 6.63 -3.99 -21.50
C ILE A 118 6.35 -3.63 -22.95
N ASN A 119 5.74 -2.47 -23.20
CA ASN A 119 5.41 -2.01 -24.54
C ASN A 119 6.67 -1.77 -25.39
N GLN A 120 7.72 -1.19 -24.80
CA GLN A 120 9.01 -1.01 -25.48
C GLN A 120 9.67 -2.36 -25.81
N ALA A 121 9.69 -3.31 -24.88
CA ALA A 121 10.23 -4.65 -25.11
C ALA A 121 9.48 -5.40 -26.23
N LEU A 122 8.15 -5.25 -26.30
CA LEU A 122 7.34 -5.83 -27.37
C LEU A 122 7.60 -5.17 -28.73
N ALA A 123 7.76 -3.84 -28.77
CA ALA A 123 8.10 -3.11 -29.99
C ALA A 123 9.46 -3.56 -30.55
N HIS A 124 10.48 -3.70 -29.70
CA HIS A 124 11.79 -4.21 -30.12
C HIS A 124 11.73 -5.63 -30.68
N ARG A 125 10.96 -6.54 -30.07
CA ARG A 125 10.79 -7.91 -30.58
C ARG A 125 10.10 -7.95 -31.95
N ARG A 126 9.09 -7.09 -32.16
CA ARG A 126 8.38 -6.99 -33.45
C ARG A 126 9.24 -6.40 -34.56
N ALA A 127 10.19 -5.53 -34.22
CA ALA A 127 11.12 -4.95 -35.19
C ALA A 127 12.28 -5.90 -35.58
N GLN A 128 12.48 -6.98 -34.83
CA GLN A 128 13.49 -8.02 -35.09
C GLN A 128 12.92 -9.26 -35.81
N GLN A 129 11.60 -9.33 -35.99
CA GLN A 129 10.90 -10.33 -36.81
C GLN A 129 10.56 -9.74 -38.18
#